data_AF-A0AAU7ZMN8-F1
#
_entry.id   AF-A0AAU7ZMN8-F1
#
_cell.length_a   1.000
_cell.length_b   1.000
_cell.length_c   1.000
_cell.angle_alpha   90.00
_cell.angle_beta   90.00
_cell.angle_gamma   90.00
#
_symmetry.space_group_name_H-M   'P 1'
#
loop_
_entity.id
_entity.type
_entity.pdbx_description
1 polymer ?
#
loop_
_entity_poly.entity_id
_entity_poly.type
_entity_poly.pdbx_seq_one_letter_code
_entity_poly.pdbx_strand_id
1 'polypeptide(L)' 'MPEDIIECTEIVGKVVKCLKLYRAEPDGAELQIDFEDGTSFSCILESKPSVKASLIQTGVGTPEVLRHYIA' A
#
# COMPACT_ATOMS: atom_id res chain seq x y z
N MET A 1 -1.59 -0.31 -16.50
CA MET A 1 -1.88 1.10 -16.18
C MET A 1 -0.54 1.74 -15.86
N PRO A 2 -0.24 2.98 -16.28
CA PRO A 2 0.95 3.64 -15.79
C PRO A 2 0.82 3.65 -14.27
N GLU A 3 1.80 3.07 -13.58
CA GLU A 3 1.79 2.97 -12.13
C GLU A 3 1.59 4.40 -11.58
N ASP A 4 0.65 4.58 -10.65
CA ASP A 4 0.44 5.86 -9.97
C ASP A 4 1.70 6.15 -9.11
N ILE A 5 2.74 6.66 -9.75
CA ILE A 5 4.00 7.01 -9.09
C ILE A 5 3.74 8.27 -8.28
N ILE A 6 3.91 8.15 -6.97
CA ILE A 6 3.95 9.30 -6.06
C ILE A 6 5.41 9.74 -5.96
N GLU A 7 5.73 10.88 -6.56
CA GLU A 7 7.07 11.47 -6.47
C GLU A 7 7.20 12.32 -5.19
N CYS A 8 8.10 11.89 -4.30
CA CYS A 8 8.47 12.66 -3.11
C CYS A 8 9.55 13.69 -3.48
N THR A 9 9.14 14.82 -4.04
CA THR A 9 10.09 15.85 -4.51
C THR A 9 10.96 16.45 -3.40
N GLU A 10 10.51 16.38 -2.15
CA GLU A 10 11.18 16.90 -0.95
C GLU A 10 12.48 16.17 -0.61
N ILE A 11 12.65 14.94 -1.12
CA ILE A 11 13.86 14.13 -0.87
C ILE A 11 14.87 14.19 -2.04
N VAL A 12 14.52 14.85 -3.15
CA VAL A 12 15.37 14.92 -4.34
C VAL A 12 16.68 15.64 -4.02
N GLY A 13 17.80 15.03 -4.41
CA GLY A 13 19.14 15.58 -4.20
C GLY A 13 19.68 15.45 -2.78
N LYS A 14 18.91 14.87 -1.84
CA LYS A 14 19.42 14.60 -0.49
C LYS A 14 20.36 13.38 -0.48
N VAL A 15 21.38 13.45 0.37
CA VAL A 15 22.32 12.34 0.58
C VAL A 15 21.85 11.48 1.74
N VAL A 16 21.66 10.19 1.48
CA VAL A 16 21.24 9.20 2.49
C VAL A 16 22.38 8.95 3.46
N LYS A 17 22.13 9.19 4.74
CA LYS A 17 23.03 8.83 5.84
C LYS A 17 22.73 7.42 6.36
N CYS A 18 21.45 7.09 6.52
CA CYS A 18 21.03 5.79 7.04
C CYS A 18 19.67 5.40 6.46
N LEU A 19 19.52 4.13 6.10
CA LEU A 19 18.25 3.51 5.73
C LEU A 19 17.88 2.47 6.79
N LYS A 20 16.68 2.57 7.34
CA LYS A 20 16.15 1.62 8.32
C LYS A 20 14.86 1.03 7.78
N LEU A 21 14.73 -0.28 7.97
CA LEU A 21 13.53 -1.03 7.62
C LEU A 21 13.01 -1.69 8.90
N TYR A 22 11.80 -1.32 9.29
CA TYR A 22 11.11 -1.90 10.43
C TYR A 22 10.01 -2.83 9.93
N ARG A 23 9.93 -4.02 10.51
CA ARG A 23 8.79 -4.91 10.31
C ARG A 23 7.60 -4.30 11.05
N ALA A 24 6.54 -3.94 10.34
CA ALA A 24 5.27 -3.50 10.91
C ALA A 24 4.27 -4.66 10.82
N GLU A 25 4.08 -5.41 11.90
CA GLU A 25 3.07 -6.48 11.92
C GLU A 25 1.65 -5.89 12.06
N PRO A 26 0.62 -6.49 11.43
CA PRO A 26 0.60 -7.78 10.75
C PRO A 26 0.98 -7.77 9.25
N ASP A 27 0.86 -6.65 8.52
CA ASP A 27 0.99 -6.63 7.05
C ASP A 27 1.59 -5.32 6.52
N GLY A 28 2.70 -4.87 7.09
CA GLY A 28 3.41 -3.70 6.59
C GLY A 28 4.91 -3.66 6.82
N ALA A 29 5.55 -2.72 6.14
CA ALA A 29 6.92 -2.34 6.41
C ALA A 29 6.98 -0.83 6.59
N GLU A 30 7.66 -0.39 7.64
CA GLU A 30 7.99 1.02 7.80
C GLU A 30 9.43 1.23 7.32
N LEU A 31 9.58 2.21 6.43
CA LEU A 31 10.86 2.67 5.92
C LEU A 31 11.19 4.00 6.59
N GLN A 32 12.42 4.15 7.07
CA GLN A 32 12.96 5.44 7.50
C GLN A 32 14.28 5.72 6.79
N ILE A 33 14.42 6.93 6.25
CA ILE A 33 15.63 7.46 5.64
C ILE A 33 16.08 8.64 6.49
N ASP A 34 17.26 8.56 7.08
CA ASP A 34 17.93 9.71 7.69
C ASP A 34 18.91 10.29 6.67
N PHE A 35 18.90 11.61 6.49
CA PHE A 35 19.77 12.32 5.56
C PHE A 35 20.95 12.99 6.28
N GLU A 36 22.00 13.31 5.53
CA GLU A 36 23.18 13.98 6.09
C GLU A 36 22.90 15.40 6.58
N ASP A 37 21.90 16.07 6.01
CA ASP A 37 21.46 17.41 6.42
C ASP A 37 20.70 17.43 7.78
N GLY A 38 20.54 16.27 8.42
CA GLY A 38 19.87 16.11 9.71
C GLY A 38 18.36 15.94 9.61
N THR A 39 17.78 15.96 8.41
CA THR A 39 16.36 15.65 8.22
C THR A 39 16.13 14.14 8.07
N SER A 40 14.88 13.71 8.27
CA SER A 40 14.48 12.32 8.09
C SER A 40 13.17 12.24 7.29
N PHE A 41 13.03 11.18 6.51
CA PHE A 41 11.82 10.79 5.80
C PHE A 41 11.35 9.44 6.33
N SER A 42 10.06 9.28 6.59
CA SER A 42 9.47 7.98 6.93
C SER A 42 8.24 7.70 6.07
N CYS A 43 8.06 6.44 5.67
CA CYS A 43 6.85 6.00 4.99
C CYS A 43 6.47 4.59 5.44
N ILE A 44 5.17 4.29 5.39
CA ILE A 44 4.61 2.99 5.72
C ILE A 44 4.06 2.39 4.42
N LEU A 45 4.55 1.20 4.10
CA LEU A 45 3.97 0.34 3.08
C LEU A 45 2.97 -0.58 3.76
N GLU A 46 1.68 -0.25 3.65
CA GLU A 46 0.59 -1.10 4.13
C GLU A 46 0.08 -1.98 2.98
N SER A 47 0.07 -3.30 3.17
CA SER A 47 -0.76 -4.19 2.36
C SER A 47 -2.15 -4.21 2.99
N LYS A 48 -3.11 -3.45 2.44
CA LYS A 48 -4.50 -3.54 2.88
C LYS A 48 -5.15 -4.77 2.25
N PRO A 49 -5.49 -5.84 2.99
CA PRO A 49 -6.27 -6.93 2.43
C PRO A 49 -7.66 -6.39 2.05
N SER A 50 -7.97 -6.36 0.76
CA SER A 50 -9.33 -6.04 0.31
C SER A 50 -10.16 -7.33 0.29
N VAL A 51 -11.10 -7.49 1.21
CA VAL A 51 -12.06 -8.58 1.17
C VAL A 51 -13.24 -8.15 0.29
N LYS A 52 -13.44 -8.85 -0.81
CA LYS A 52 -14.61 -8.70 -1.67
C LYS A 52 -15.40 -10.00 -1.62
N ALA A 53 -16.68 -9.92 -1.27
CA ALA A 53 -17.60 -11.04 -1.33
C ALA A 53 -18.77 -10.69 -2.26
N SER A 54 -19.29 -11.69 -2.97
CA SER A 54 -20.50 -11.53 -3.78
C SER A 54 -21.42 -12.72 -3.52
N LEU A 55 -22.69 -12.44 -3.26
CA LEU A 55 -23.71 -13.48 -3.18
C LEU A 55 -24.26 -13.73 -4.58
N ILE A 56 -24.15 -14.97 -5.05
CA ILE A 56 -24.55 -15.38 -6.39
C ILE A 56 -25.63 -16.44 -6.27
N GLN A 57 -26.69 -16.29 -7.04
CA GLN A 57 -27.69 -17.33 -7.23
C GLN A 57 -27.40 -18.08 -8.53
N THR A 58 -27.23 -19.40 -8.44
CA THR A 58 -27.00 -20.27 -9.60
C THR A 58 -28.29 -21.01 -9.96
N GLY A 59 -28.67 -20.94 -11.24
CA GLY A 59 -29.81 -21.63 -11.84
C GLY A 59 -29.47 -22.16 -13.24
N VAL A 60 -30.47 -22.56 -14.04
CA VAL A 60 -30.25 -22.95 -15.45
C VAL A 60 -30.06 -21.68 -16.29
N GLY A 61 -28.84 -21.17 -16.38
CA GLY A 61 -28.53 -19.94 -17.13
C GLY A 61 -27.31 -19.18 -16.59
N THR A 62 -27.25 -17.88 -16.91
CA THR A 62 -26.15 -16.99 -16.50
C THR A 62 -26.26 -16.64 -15.01
N PRO A 63 -25.17 -16.73 -14.23
CA PRO A 63 -25.18 -16.33 -12.82
C PRO A 63 -25.57 -14.86 -12.63
N GLU A 64 -26.45 -14.58 -11.67
CA GLU A 64 -26.83 -13.22 -11.28
C GLU A 64 -26.19 -12.85 -9.93
N VAL A 65 -25.58 -11.66 -9.87
CA VAL A 65 -25.05 -11.13 -8.61
C VAL A 65 -26.17 -10.43 -7.85
N LEU A 66 -26.54 -11.00 -6.71
CA LEU A 66 -27.62 -10.46 -5.87
C LEU A 66 -27.12 -9.34 -4.95
N ARG A 67 -25.86 -9.43 -4.51
CA ARG A 67 -25.26 -8.43 -3.61
C ARG A 67 -23.76 -8.40 -3.69
N HIS A 68 -23.22 -7.20 -3.71
CA HIS A 68 -21.80 -6.92 -3.52
C HIS A 68 -21.54 -6.47 -2.08
N TYR A 69 -20.51 -7.03 -1.47
CA TYR A 69 -20.03 -6.63 -0.16
C TYR A 69 -18.61 -6.08 -0.33
N ILE A 70 -18.42 -4.85 0.14
CA ILE A 70 -17.12 -4.17 0.20
C ILE A 70 -16.83 -4.01 1.69
N ALA A 71 -15.65 -4.45 2.13
CA ALA A 71 -15.15 -4.23 3.49
C ALA A 71 -14.82 -2.75 3.73
#